data_AF-T0CCI6-F1
#
_entry.id   AF-T0CCI6-F1
#
_cell.length_a   1.000
_cell.length_b   1.000
_cell.length_c   1.000
_cell.angle_alpha   90.00
_cell.angle_beta   90.00
_cell.angle_gamma   90.00
#
_symmetry.space_group_name_H-M   'P 1'
#
loop_
_entity.id
_entity.type
_entity.pdbx_description
1 polymer ?
#
loop_
_entity_poly.entity_id
_entity_poly.type
_entity_poly.pdbx_seq_one_letter_code
_entity_poly.pdbx_strand_id
1 'polypeptide(L)'
;MAKYFTDKLNYSLANEDIEMESKVCRKLSPKSIGSICGAGPRGLYLVTQDNSRLDLFDVSGLQIEWARAYEKAIIALDEVDFLRAYHDDCAILKTVGANVGLNEYFEANEIAALAGSWEKTFITFSKLCRKILGHRIIDALKNCKTIQEQLNIMDTVSFKIKWTVVLSIVGNKALMNSLLYRGDFIRKNIPESYVKFYRNRFARLFKNNLIKDNFFLSLCFFGEVTLTNTPLRCRNFSELKESIGSTQVNYHIGDVVAELASGKHQFDYFSYSDVPSYFNDELGRDFLQKAKSSISIGGVICVRYYLRVHSPNLESFEDITADFSDLIKKEKVGVYDIKFYKRVS
;
A
#
# COMPACT_ATOMS: atom_id res chain seq x y z
N MET A 1 -7.65 -8.03 -18.57
CA MET A 1 -7.04 -7.70 -17.27
C MET A 1 -6.17 -8.88 -16.85
N ALA A 2 -5.01 -8.62 -16.25
CA ALA A 2 -4.03 -9.65 -15.92
C ALA A 2 -4.55 -10.67 -14.90
N LYS A 3 -4.40 -11.97 -15.17
CA LYS A 3 -4.78 -13.07 -14.24
C LYS A 3 -4.13 -12.93 -12.86
N TYR A 4 -2.97 -12.25 -12.80
CA TYR A 4 -2.28 -11.92 -11.56
C TYR A 4 -3.21 -11.25 -10.55
N PHE A 5 -4.07 -10.34 -10.99
CA PHE A 5 -4.92 -9.57 -10.07
C PHE A 5 -6.15 -10.32 -9.56
N THR A 6 -6.61 -11.36 -10.25
CA THR A 6 -7.92 -11.98 -9.99
C THR A 6 -7.85 -13.29 -9.22
N ASP A 7 -6.77 -14.05 -9.36
CA ASP A 7 -6.79 -15.48 -8.98
C ASP A 7 -6.19 -15.75 -7.59
N LYS A 8 -5.54 -14.77 -6.96
CA LYS A 8 -4.81 -14.93 -5.69
C LYS A 8 -4.89 -13.69 -4.81
N LEU A 9 -4.63 -13.90 -3.51
CA LEU A 9 -4.42 -12.81 -2.57
C LEU A 9 -3.10 -12.13 -2.94
N ASN A 10 -3.19 -10.91 -3.45
CA ASN A 10 -2.02 -10.18 -3.95
C ASN A 10 -1.29 -9.46 -2.83
N TYR A 11 -2.05 -8.81 -1.96
CA TYR A 11 -1.54 -7.96 -0.90
C TYR A 11 -2.27 -8.32 0.39
N SER A 12 -1.54 -8.45 1.49
CA SER A 12 -2.15 -8.75 2.79
C SER A 12 -2.01 -7.64 3.82
N LEU A 13 -0.94 -6.83 3.76
CA LEU A 13 -0.75 -5.71 4.67
C LEU A 13 0.21 -4.60 4.19
N ALA A 14 1.35 -4.96 3.60
CA ALA A 14 2.55 -4.14 3.65
C ALA A 14 2.88 -3.39 2.34
N ASN A 15 1.97 -3.36 1.37
CA ASN A 15 2.24 -2.83 0.04
C ASN A 15 2.20 -1.29 -0.03
N GLU A 16 1.43 -0.62 0.83
CA GLU A 16 1.24 0.83 0.82
C GLU A 16 1.17 1.39 2.25
N ASP A 17 1.64 2.61 2.46
CA ASP A 17 1.54 3.29 3.75
C ASP A 17 0.12 3.84 3.98
N ILE A 18 -0.53 3.29 4.99
CA ILE A 18 -1.87 3.66 5.45
C ILE A 18 -1.86 5.01 6.16
N GLU A 19 -0.79 5.34 6.88
CA GLU A 19 -0.72 6.51 7.76
C GLU A 19 -0.82 7.82 6.98
N MET A 20 -0.14 7.88 5.84
CA MET A 20 -0.10 9.08 5.01
C MET A 20 -1.50 9.51 4.56
N GLU A 21 -2.27 8.60 3.96
CA GLU A 21 -3.63 8.93 3.50
C GLU A 21 -4.62 9.10 4.64
N SER A 22 -4.49 8.33 5.73
CA SER A 22 -5.34 8.52 6.91
C SER A 22 -5.19 9.96 7.46
N LYS A 23 -3.97 10.49 7.49
CA LYS A 23 -3.72 11.91 7.86
C LYS A 23 -4.28 12.91 6.86
N VAL A 24 -4.25 12.60 5.57
CA VAL A 24 -4.90 13.43 4.53
C VAL A 24 -6.41 13.46 4.78
N CYS A 25 -7.05 12.30 4.95
CA CYS A 25 -8.48 12.23 5.23
C CYS A 25 -8.86 12.95 6.52
N ARG A 26 -8.06 12.89 7.60
CA ARG A 26 -8.31 13.68 8.81
C ARG A 26 -8.30 15.19 8.57
N LYS A 27 -7.44 15.67 7.66
CA LYS A 27 -7.36 17.09 7.29
C LYS A 27 -8.52 17.52 6.41
N LEU A 28 -9.01 16.63 5.54
CA LEU A 28 -10.09 16.90 4.59
C LEU A 28 -11.49 16.61 5.15
N SER A 29 -11.59 15.77 6.19
CA SER A 29 -12.84 15.30 6.80
C SER A 29 -13.90 14.80 5.80
N PRO A 30 -13.55 13.91 4.84
CA PRO A 30 -14.51 13.43 3.85
C PRO A 30 -15.62 12.60 4.49
N LYS A 31 -16.84 12.68 3.95
CA LYS A 31 -17.99 11.87 4.39
C LYS A 31 -18.30 10.73 3.41
N SER A 32 -18.08 10.96 2.12
CA SER A 32 -18.18 9.93 1.08
C SER A 32 -16.79 9.58 0.55
N ILE A 33 -16.36 8.35 0.77
CA ILE A 33 -14.99 7.89 0.48
C ILE A 33 -15.05 6.71 -0.48
N GLY A 34 -14.25 6.75 -1.55
CA GLY A 34 -13.99 5.60 -2.41
C GLY A 34 -12.52 5.19 -2.35
N SER A 35 -12.23 3.88 -2.41
CA SER A 35 -10.85 3.40 -2.47
C SER A 35 -10.73 2.05 -3.14
N ILE A 36 -9.64 1.84 -3.87
CA ILE A 36 -9.18 0.49 -4.18
C ILE A 36 -8.90 -0.27 -2.87
N CYS A 37 -9.26 -1.56 -2.77
CA CYS A 37 -9.01 -2.36 -1.55
C CYS A 37 -7.52 -2.43 -1.20
N GLY A 38 -6.66 -2.65 -2.20
CA GLY A 38 -5.23 -2.86 -1.95
C GLY A 38 -5.03 -4.03 -0.99
N ALA A 39 -4.20 -3.87 0.04
CA ALA A 39 -4.01 -4.88 1.10
C ALA A 39 -5.23 -5.14 2.00
N GLY A 40 -6.34 -4.41 1.85
CA GLY A 40 -7.54 -4.54 2.68
C GLY A 40 -7.71 -3.38 3.67
N PRO A 41 -6.85 -3.21 4.69
CA PRO A 41 -7.11 -2.26 5.77
C PRO A 41 -7.00 -0.82 5.30
N ARG A 42 -6.25 -0.53 4.23
CA ARG A 42 -5.97 0.85 3.80
C ARG A 42 -7.22 1.69 3.64
N GLY A 43 -8.23 1.17 2.93
CA GLY A 43 -9.49 1.88 2.71
C GLY A 43 -10.29 2.12 4.00
N LEU A 44 -10.28 1.17 4.93
CA LEU A 44 -10.96 1.30 6.22
C LEU A 44 -10.35 2.43 7.07
N TYR A 45 -9.03 2.61 7.01
CA TYR A 45 -8.34 3.66 7.78
C TYR A 45 -8.50 5.08 7.20
N LEU A 46 -9.13 5.21 6.03
CA LEU A 46 -9.51 6.51 5.44
C LEU A 46 -10.75 7.11 6.12
N VAL A 47 -11.57 6.27 6.75
CA VAL A 47 -12.80 6.69 7.45
C VAL A 47 -12.42 7.41 8.73
N THR A 48 -12.54 8.73 8.76
CA THR A 48 -12.11 9.56 9.89
C THR A 48 -13.27 10.30 10.56
N GLN A 49 -14.48 10.13 10.03
CA GLN A 49 -15.71 10.77 10.50
C GLN A 49 -16.76 9.69 10.75
N ASP A 50 -17.63 9.90 11.72
CA ASP A 50 -18.74 9.00 11.98
C ASP A 50 -19.85 9.16 10.94
N ASN A 51 -20.67 8.11 10.78
CA ASN A 51 -21.76 8.07 9.79
C ASN A 51 -21.27 8.41 8.37
N SER A 52 -20.07 7.93 8.03
CA SER A 52 -19.52 8.06 6.69
C SER A 52 -20.04 6.96 5.77
N ARG A 53 -19.76 7.12 4.49
CA ARG A 53 -19.91 6.09 3.48
C ARG A 53 -18.52 5.73 2.93
N LEU A 54 -18.23 4.44 2.88
CA LEU A 54 -17.01 3.90 2.29
C LEU A 54 -17.35 2.92 1.18
N ASP A 55 -16.85 3.14 -0.02
CA ASP A 55 -16.99 2.21 -1.15
C ASP A 55 -15.61 1.65 -1.50
N LEU A 56 -15.46 0.34 -1.33
CA LEU A 56 -14.23 -0.40 -1.60
C LEU A 56 -14.34 -1.14 -2.93
N PHE A 57 -13.37 -0.90 -3.82
CA PHE A 57 -13.34 -1.44 -5.18
C PHE A 57 -12.14 -2.38 -5.35
N ASP A 58 -12.36 -3.54 -5.95
CA ASP A 58 -11.27 -4.37 -6.46
C ASP A 58 -11.76 -5.21 -7.63
N VAL A 59 -10.83 -5.65 -8.46
CA VAL A 59 -11.13 -6.60 -9.54
C VAL A 59 -11.07 -8.04 -9.02
N SER A 60 -10.43 -8.23 -7.87
CA SER A 60 -10.31 -9.48 -7.13
C SER A 60 -11.42 -9.60 -6.09
N GLY A 61 -12.29 -10.61 -6.27
CA GLY A 61 -13.22 -11.00 -5.21
C GLY A 61 -12.48 -11.38 -3.92
N LEU A 62 -11.26 -11.93 -4.02
CA LEU A 62 -10.48 -12.34 -2.86
C LEU A 62 -9.93 -11.16 -2.05
N GLN A 63 -9.45 -10.08 -2.70
CA GLN A 63 -9.06 -8.86 -1.98
C GLN A 63 -10.27 -8.18 -1.31
N ILE A 64 -11.44 -8.25 -1.93
CA ILE A 64 -12.70 -7.76 -1.33
C ILE A 64 -13.05 -8.55 -0.08
N GLU A 65 -12.99 -9.89 -0.12
CA GLU A 65 -13.20 -10.73 1.07
C GLU A 65 -12.16 -10.46 2.16
N TRP A 66 -10.91 -10.19 1.77
CA TRP A 66 -9.84 -9.83 2.71
C TRP A 66 -10.12 -8.49 3.41
N ALA A 67 -10.56 -7.47 2.67
CA ALA A 67 -10.99 -6.19 3.24
C ALA A 67 -12.17 -6.38 4.21
N ARG A 68 -13.14 -7.23 3.85
CA ARG A 68 -14.28 -7.57 4.70
C ARG A 68 -13.87 -8.29 5.98
N ALA A 69 -12.84 -9.14 5.94
CA ALA A 69 -12.28 -9.77 7.14
C ALA A 69 -11.69 -8.71 8.09
N TYR A 70 -10.97 -7.70 7.57
CA TYR A 70 -10.48 -6.59 8.38
C TYR A 70 -11.60 -5.75 9.00
N GLU A 71 -12.64 -5.42 8.24
CA GLU A 71 -13.80 -4.69 8.76
C GLU A 71 -14.42 -5.45 9.94
N LYS A 72 -14.73 -6.74 9.75
CA LYS A 72 -15.30 -7.59 10.80
C LYS A 72 -14.38 -7.68 12.02
N ALA A 73 -13.08 -7.83 11.81
CA ALA A 73 -12.09 -7.90 12.88
C ALA A 73 -12.02 -6.58 13.69
N ILE A 74 -12.05 -5.42 13.03
CA ILE A 74 -12.08 -4.10 13.69
C ILE A 74 -13.32 -3.98 14.58
N ILE A 75 -14.48 -4.42 14.09
CA ILE A 75 -15.76 -4.32 14.83
C ILE A 75 -15.81 -5.33 15.99
N ALA A 76 -15.35 -6.57 15.78
CA ALA A 76 -15.52 -7.65 16.74
C ALA A 76 -14.45 -7.67 17.85
N LEU A 77 -13.21 -7.31 17.54
CA LEU A 77 -12.06 -7.55 18.44
C LEU A 77 -11.66 -6.29 19.22
N ASP A 78 -10.93 -6.48 20.31
CA ASP A 78 -10.15 -5.40 20.91
C ASP A 78 -8.83 -5.19 20.16
N GLU A 79 -8.05 -4.16 20.54
CA GLU A 79 -6.80 -3.84 19.82
C GLU A 79 -5.79 -4.99 19.87
N VAL A 80 -5.70 -5.69 21.01
CA VAL A 80 -4.70 -6.73 21.21
C VAL A 80 -5.03 -7.92 20.30
N ASP A 81 -6.26 -8.41 20.35
CA ASP A 81 -6.68 -9.54 19.53
C ASP A 81 -6.74 -9.17 18.04
N PHE A 82 -7.11 -7.94 17.70
CA PHE A 82 -7.02 -7.45 16.32
C PHE A 82 -5.59 -7.54 15.79
N LEU A 83 -4.59 -7.05 16.54
CA LEU A 83 -3.20 -7.11 16.10
C LEU A 83 -2.65 -8.54 16.07
N ARG A 84 -3.00 -9.37 17.06
CA ARG A 84 -2.62 -10.79 17.09
C ARG A 84 -3.19 -11.54 15.88
N ALA A 85 -4.42 -11.24 15.47
CA ALA A 85 -5.06 -11.88 14.32
C ALA A 85 -4.24 -11.74 13.02
N TYR A 86 -3.44 -10.68 12.89
CA TYR A 86 -2.63 -10.43 11.70
C TYR A 86 -1.15 -10.80 11.85
N HIS A 87 -0.61 -10.72 13.07
CA HIS A 87 0.83 -10.89 13.31
C HIS A 87 1.22 -12.22 13.96
N ASP A 88 0.29 -12.88 14.66
CA ASP A 88 0.60 -14.03 15.52
C ASP A 88 -0.29 -15.25 15.23
N ASP A 89 -1.61 -15.07 15.19
CA ASP A 89 -2.58 -16.18 15.11
C ASP A 89 -3.73 -15.84 14.15
N CYS A 90 -3.58 -16.26 12.90
CA CYS A 90 -4.60 -16.07 11.86
C CYS A 90 -5.91 -16.83 12.14
N ALA A 91 -5.94 -17.79 13.07
CA ALA A 91 -7.17 -18.49 13.43
C ALA A 91 -8.18 -17.55 14.12
N ILE A 92 -7.73 -16.45 14.72
CA ILE A 92 -8.60 -15.40 15.25
C ILE A 92 -9.48 -14.82 14.13
N LEU A 93 -9.00 -14.74 12.88
CA LEU A 93 -9.82 -14.26 11.76
C LEU A 93 -10.96 -15.23 11.41
N LYS A 94 -10.83 -16.52 11.74
CA LYS A 94 -11.92 -17.50 11.58
C LYS A 94 -13.03 -17.26 12.59
N THR A 95 -12.73 -16.80 13.81
CA THR A 95 -13.74 -16.59 14.87
C THR A 95 -14.63 -15.39 14.61
N VAL A 96 -14.13 -14.37 13.89
CA VAL A 96 -14.91 -13.18 13.49
C VAL A 96 -15.74 -13.39 12.22
N GLY A 97 -15.80 -14.61 11.69
CA GLY A 97 -16.61 -14.96 10.52
C GLY A 97 -16.07 -14.43 9.19
N ALA A 98 -14.75 -14.39 9.01
CA ALA A 98 -14.16 -14.19 7.69
C ALA A 98 -14.59 -15.32 6.74
N ASN A 99 -14.98 -14.99 5.49
CA ASN A 99 -15.74 -15.87 4.59
C ASN A 99 -14.97 -17.08 4.03
N VAL A 100 -15.76 -18.02 3.48
CA VAL A 100 -15.43 -19.36 2.91
C VAL A 100 -14.28 -19.38 1.89
N GLY A 101 -13.88 -18.24 1.30
CA GLY A 101 -12.76 -18.17 0.34
C GLY A 101 -11.37 -17.92 0.93
N LEU A 102 -11.26 -17.59 2.22
CA LEU A 102 -9.99 -17.24 2.87
C LEU A 102 -9.40 -18.37 3.71
N ASN A 103 -10.14 -19.45 3.95
CA ASN A 103 -9.72 -20.54 4.84
C ASN A 103 -8.39 -21.16 4.43
N GLU A 104 -8.20 -21.43 3.13
CA GLU A 104 -6.96 -21.97 2.59
C GLU A 104 -5.77 -21.02 2.85
N TYR A 105 -6.00 -19.71 2.82
CA TYR A 105 -4.96 -18.72 3.13
C TYR A 105 -4.64 -18.68 4.62
N PHE A 106 -5.64 -18.78 5.49
CA PHE A 106 -5.38 -18.86 6.94
C PHE A 106 -4.65 -20.17 7.30
N GLU A 107 -4.98 -21.28 6.65
CA GLU A 107 -4.33 -22.57 6.92
C GLU A 107 -2.92 -22.67 6.34
N ALA A 108 -2.68 -22.06 5.18
CA ALA A 108 -1.37 -22.10 4.53
C ALA A 108 -0.38 -21.04 5.04
N ASN A 109 -0.78 -20.14 5.94
CA ASN A 109 0.07 -19.04 6.41
C ASN A 109 -0.08 -18.85 7.93
N GLU A 110 1.02 -18.98 8.66
CA GLU A 110 1.07 -18.71 10.11
C GLU A 110 0.75 -17.24 10.42
N ILE A 111 1.24 -16.32 9.58
CA ILE A 111 1.08 -14.88 9.76
C ILE A 111 0.24 -14.32 8.60
N ALA A 112 -0.98 -13.87 8.91
CA ALA A 112 -1.90 -13.30 7.92
C ALA A 112 -1.34 -12.03 7.25
N ALA A 113 -0.59 -11.20 7.97
CA ALA A 113 0.09 -10.03 7.42
C ALA A 113 1.04 -10.35 6.26
N LEU A 114 1.52 -11.60 6.14
CA LEU A 114 2.48 -12.07 5.14
C LEU A 114 1.86 -13.06 4.14
N ALA A 115 0.54 -13.21 4.11
CA ALA A 115 -0.16 -14.19 3.28
C ALA A 115 -0.17 -13.82 1.78
N GLY A 116 -0.07 -12.53 1.46
CA GLY A 116 -0.13 -12.00 0.11
C GLY A 116 1.06 -12.42 -0.77
N SER A 117 0.80 -12.52 -2.07
CA SER A 117 1.83 -12.87 -3.07
C SER A 117 2.95 -11.83 -3.12
N TRP A 118 2.61 -10.55 -2.91
CA TRP A 118 3.57 -9.46 -2.83
C TRP A 118 4.50 -9.63 -1.62
N GLU A 119 3.95 -9.86 -0.42
CA GLU A 119 4.73 -10.06 0.80
C GLU A 119 5.66 -11.29 0.69
N LYS A 120 5.16 -12.40 0.14
CA LYS A 120 5.96 -13.61 -0.14
C LYS A 120 7.15 -13.32 -1.07
N THR A 121 6.98 -12.40 -2.01
CA THR A 121 8.08 -11.98 -2.89
C THR A 121 9.14 -11.20 -2.11
N PHE A 122 8.72 -10.31 -1.21
CA PHE A 122 9.68 -9.57 -0.38
C PHE A 122 10.34 -10.44 0.70
N ILE A 123 9.70 -11.51 1.18
CA ILE A 123 10.37 -12.54 2.01
C ILE A 123 11.47 -13.25 1.21
N THR A 124 11.24 -13.53 -0.07
CA THR A 124 12.29 -14.08 -0.95
C THR A 124 13.41 -13.07 -1.14
N PHE A 125 13.06 -11.79 -1.33
CA PHE A 125 14.02 -10.70 -1.44
C PHE A 125 14.86 -10.53 -0.16
N SER A 126 14.28 -10.67 1.03
CA SER A 126 15.03 -10.53 2.28
C SER A 126 16.07 -11.63 2.47
N LYS A 127 15.77 -12.87 2.02
CA LYS A 127 16.75 -13.97 1.99
C LYS A 127 17.92 -13.63 1.06
N LEU A 128 17.65 -13.03 -0.09
CA LEU A 128 18.69 -12.55 -1.01
C LEU A 128 19.54 -11.43 -0.38
N CYS A 129 18.88 -10.43 0.23
CA CYS A 129 19.55 -9.35 0.97
C CYS A 129 20.49 -9.94 2.03
N ARG A 130 20.01 -10.90 2.83
CA ARG A 130 20.80 -11.56 3.88
C ARG A 130 22.01 -12.30 3.31
N LYS A 131 21.83 -13.02 2.18
CA LYS A 131 22.91 -13.74 1.52
C LYS A 131 24.02 -12.81 1.01
N ILE A 132 23.66 -11.66 0.43
CA ILE A 132 24.62 -10.74 -0.18
C ILE A 132 25.26 -9.82 0.86
N LEU A 133 24.46 -9.19 1.72
CA LEU A 133 24.94 -8.30 2.78
C LEU A 133 25.73 -9.08 3.84
N GLY A 134 25.29 -10.31 4.14
CA GLY A 134 25.87 -11.19 5.15
C GLY A 134 25.30 -10.93 6.55
N HIS A 135 25.31 -11.96 7.39
CA HIS A 135 24.71 -11.95 8.73
C HIS A 135 25.16 -10.77 9.59
N ARG A 136 26.47 -10.50 9.66
CA ARG A 136 27.01 -9.39 10.47
C ARG A 136 26.40 -8.02 10.13
N ILE A 137 26.17 -7.72 8.85
CA ILE A 137 25.57 -6.45 8.44
C ILE A 137 24.08 -6.43 8.77
N ILE A 138 23.36 -7.51 8.47
CA ILE A 138 21.93 -7.63 8.77
C ILE A 138 21.68 -7.50 10.27
N ASP A 139 22.45 -8.19 11.10
CA ASP A 139 22.31 -8.15 12.56
C ASP A 139 22.66 -6.77 13.10
N ALA A 140 23.68 -6.11 12.56
CA ALA A 140 24.00 -4.73 12.93
C ALA A 140 22.86 -3.75 12.59
N LEU A 141 22.24 -3.90 11.40
CA LEU A 141 21.10 -3.09 10.99
C LEU A 141 19.85 -3.38 11.85
N LYS A 142 19.61 -4.63 12.22
CA LYS A 142 18.47 -5.01 13.09
C LYS A 142 18.63 -4.46 14.52
N ASN A 143 19.87 -4.36 15.01
CA ASN A 143 20.16 -3.94 16.39
C ASN A 143 20.50 -2.45 16.55
N CYS A 144 20.68 -1.69 15.46
CA CYS A 144 20.95 -0.26 15.56
C CYS A 144 19.79 0.49 16.27
N LYS A 145 20.13 1.51 17.05
CA LYS A 145 19.18 2.27 17.87
C LYS A 145 18.87 3.64 17.28
N THR A 146 19.75 4.15 16.42
CA THR A 146 19.63 5.49 15.85
C THR A 146 19.83 5.47 14.33
N ILE A 147 19.20 6.43 13.64
CA ILE A 147 19.40 6.63 12.21
C ILE A 147 20.89 6.86 11.92
N GLN A 148 21.62 7.57 12.80
CA GLN A 148 23.05 7.81 12.60
C GLN A 148 23.88 6.52 12.65
N GLU A 149 23.61 5.61 13.57
CA GLU A 149 24.27 4.29 13.61
C GLU A 149 23.98 3.49 12.34
N GLN A 150 22.72 3.48 11.89
CA GLN A 150 22.32 2.84 10.65
C GLN A 150 23.09 3.40 9.44
N LEU A 151 23.16 4.73 9.32
CA LEU A 151 23.89 5.39 8.25
C LEU A 151 25.39 5.09 8.31
N ASN A 152 25.99 5.04 9.51
CA ASN A 152 27.40 4.66 9.66
C ASN A 152 27.67 3.23 9.13
N ILE A 153 26.77 2.27 9.39
CA ILE A 153 26.87 0.91 8.83
C ILE A 153 26.77 0.97 7.30
N MET A 154 25.81 1.73 6.79
CA MET A 154 25.56 1.87 5.36
C MET A 154 26.65 2.62 4.61
N ASP A 155 27.41 3.47 5.31
CA ASP A 155 28.49 4.25 4.71
C ASP A 155 29.77 3.46 4.51
N THR A 156 29.87 2.27 5.11
CA THR A 156 30.99 1.35 4.89
C THR A 156 31.11 0.94 3.42
N VAL A 157 32.34 0.78 2.95
CA VAL A 157 32.64 0.29 1.60
C VAL A 157 31.97 -1.08 1.35
N SER A 158 32.00 -1.96 2.36
CA SER A 158 31.39 -3.28 2.30
C SER A 158 29.88 -3.20 2.04
N PHE A 159 29.13 -2.38 2.78
CA PHE A 159 27.71 -2.21 2.54
C PHE A 159 27.43 -1.63 1.15
N LYS A 160 28.11 -0.54 0.76
CA LYS A 160 27.86 0.14 -0.52
C LYS A 160 28.04 -0.78 -1.73
N ILE A 161 29.10 -1.59 -1.73
CA ILE A 161 29.36 -2.57 -2.80
C ILE A 161 28.26 -3.63 -2.82
N LYS A 162 28.00 -4.27 -1.67
CA LYS A 162 27.04 -5.37 -1.57
C LYS A 162 25.61 -4.92 -1.86
N TRP A 163 25.21 -3.75 -1.38
CA TRP A 163 23.91 -3.15 -1.68
C TRP A 163 23.76 -2.80 -3.15
N THR A 164 24.83 -2.36 -3.82
CA THR A 164 24.80 -2.16 -5.28
C THR A 164 24.55 -3.46 -6.03
N VAL A 165 25.10 -4.59 -5.55
CA VAL A 165 24.81 -5.92 -6.12
C VAL A 165 23.34 -6.29 -5.91
N VAL A 166 22.81 -6.11 -4.69
CA VAL A 166 21.38 -6.34 -4.40
C VAL A 166 20.50 -5.53 -5.36
N LEU A 167 20.76 -4.22 -5.48
CA LEU A 167 20.01 -3.34 -6.37
C LEU A 167 20.18 -3.67 -7.85
N SER A 168 21.32 -4.23 -8.27
CA SER A 168 21.52 -4.66 -9.66
C SER A 168 20.67 -5.89 -9.99
N ILE A 169 20.48 -6.79 -9.02
CA ILE A 169 19.62 -7.96 -9.17
C ILE A 169 18.14 -7.53 -9.23
N VAL A 170 17.69 -6.69 -8.28
CA VAL A 170 16.33 -6.12 -8.29
C VAL A 170 16.12 -5.20 -9.49
N GLY A 171 17.14 -4.47 -9.92
CA GLY A 171 17.05 -3.60 -11.10
C GLY A 171 16.97 -4.36 -12.42
N ASN A 172 17.11 -5.69 -12.41
CA ASN A 172 16.96 -6.52 -13.59
C ASN A 172 15.47 -6.77 -13.89
N LYS A 173 14.98 -6.18 -14.98
CA LYS A 173 13.59 -6.28 -15.43
C LYS A 173 13.09 -7.72 -15.56
N ALA A 174 13.91 -8.65 -16.06
CA ALA A 174 13.50 -10.05 -16.24
C ALA A 174 13.27 -10.74 -14.89
N LEU A 175 14.16 -10.48 -13.92
CA LEU A 175 14.06 -11.03 -12.58
C LEU A 175 12.90 -10.42 -11.80
N MET A 176 12.67 -9.11 -11.91
CA MET A 176 11.51 -8.44 -11.30
C MET A 176 10.19 -8.87 -11.91
N ASN A 177 10.13 -9.02 -13.24
CA ASN A 177 8.95 -9.50 -13.91
C ASN A 177 8.64 -10.94 -13.49
N SER A 178 9.66 -11.80 -13.38
CA SER A 178 9.49 -13.17 -12.89
C SER A 178 9.09 -13.26 -11.41
N LEU A 179 9.63 -12.39 -10.55
CA LEU A 179 9.42 -12.46 -9.11
C LEU A 179 8.10 -11.81 -8.67
N LEU A 180 7.78 -10.62 -9.18
CA LEU A 180 6.67 -9.81 -8.66
C LEU A 180 5.42 -9.84 -9.53
N TYR A 181 5.54 -9.92 -10.86
CA TYR A 181 4.41 -9.60 -11.75
C TYR A 181 4.09 -10.67 -12.82
N ARG A 182 4.82 -11.79 -12.84
CA ARG A 182 4.60 -12.98 -13.71
C ARG A 182 4.33 -12.68 -15.20
N GLY A 183 4.86 -11.58 -15.74
CA GLY A 183 4.62 -11.16 -17.12
C GLY A 183 3.95 -9.80 -17.26
N ASP A 184 3.19 -9.36 -16.25
CA ASP A 184 2.35 -8.15 -16.26
C ASP A 184 3.07 -6.92 -15.68
N PHE A 185 4.40 -6.86 -15.83
CA PHE A 185 5.21 -5.77 -15.31
C PHE A 185 4.82 -4.42 -15.93
N ILE A 186 4.65 -3.40 -15.08
CA ILE A 186 4.30 -2.04 -15.51
C ILE A 186 5.27 -1.53 -16.59
N ARG A 187 4.71 -0.94 -17.64
CA ARG A 187 5.49 -0.25 -18.69
C ARG A 187 6.12 1.01 -18.10
N LYS A 188 7.40 0.93 -17.79
CA LYS A 188 8.18 2.08 -17.33
C LYS A 188 8.22 3.20 -18.38
N ASN A 189 7.93 4.43 -17.95
CA ASN A 189 8.10 5.64 -18.77
C ASN A 189 8.96 6.72 -18.08
N ILE A 190 9.40 6.50 -16.84
CA ILE A 190 10.39 7.37 -16.21
C ILE A 190 11.77 7.21 -16.90
N PRO A 191 12.57 8.28 -17.03
CA PRO A 191 13.85 8.23 -17.74
C PRO A 191 14.95 7.50 -16.96
N GLU A 192 14.91 7.51 -15.62
CA GLU A 192 15.94 6.90 -14.78
C GLU A 192 16.07 5.38 -14.97
N SER A 193 17.24 4.78 -14.80
CA SER A 193 17.36 3.32 -14.78
C SER A 193 16.69 2.73 -13.53
N TYR A 194 16.25 1.46 -13.58
CA TYR A 194 15.67 0.77 -12.40
C TYR A 194 16.61 0.82 -11.19
N VAL A 195 17.90 0.56 -11.40
CA VAL A 195 18.91 0.61 -10.33
C VAL A 195 18.99 2.01 -9.72
N LYS A 196 19.02 3.06 -10.54
CA LYS A 196 19.05 4.44 -10.05
C LYS A 196 17.77 4.80 -9.29
N PHE A 197 16.61 4.41 -9.84
CA PHE A 197 15.31 4.61 -9.21
C PHE A 197 15.28 4.00 -7.80
N TYR A 198 15.52 2.69 -7.66
CA TYR A 198 15.50 2.04 -6.34
C TYR A 198 16.58 2.58 -5.41
N ARG A 199 17.80 2.84 -5.91
CA ARG A 199 18.87 3.44 -5.12
C ARG A 199 18.41 4.74 -4.45
N ASN A 200 17.78 5.62 -5.22
CA ASN A 200 17.31 6.91 -4.72
C ASN A 200 16.16 6.75 -3.71
N ARG A 201 15.19 5.87 -3.98
CA ARG A 201 14.05 5.62 -3.07
C ARG A 201 14.50 5.02 -1.75
N PHE A 202 15.33 3.97 -1.77
CA PHE A 202 15.88 3.37 -0.56
C PHE A 202 16.79 4.34 0.22
N ALA A 203 17.64 5.12 -0.45
CA ALA A 203 18.48 6.11 0.22
C ALA A 203 17.66 7.15 0.99
N ARG A 204 16.50 7.58 0.45
CA ARG A 204 15.57 8.45 1.17
C ARG A 204 14.99 7.75 2.39
N LEU A 205 14.51 6.52 2.24
CA LEU A 205 13.91 5.75 3.33
C LEU A 205 14.89 5.51 4.48
N PHE A 206 16.14 5.14 4.18
CA PHE A 206 17.18 4.92 5.18
C PHE A 206 17.57 6.18 5.97
N LYS A 207 17.43 7.36 5.37
CA LYS A 207 17.69 8.64 6.05
C LYS A 207 16.58 9.05 7.00
N ASN A 208 15.36 8.61 6.74
CA ASN A 208 14.17 9.06 7.47
C ASN A 208 13.63 8.00 8.44
N ASN A 209 14.07 6.74 8.32
CA ASN A 209 13.54 5.63 9.09
C ASN A 209 14.64 4.67 9.51
N LEU A 210 14.51 4.13 10.71
CA LEU A 210 15.17 2.89 11.09
C LEU A 210 14.54 1.74 10.31
N ILE A 211 15.36 0.87 9.71
CA ILE A 211 14.89 -0.29 8.92
C ILE A 211 13.93 -1.15 9.76
N LYS A 212 14.27 -1.41 11.02
CA LYS A 212 13.49 -2.26 11.92
C LYS A 212 12.12 -1.68 12.29
N ASP A 213 11.98 -0.36 12.27
CA ASP A 213 10.75 0.34 12.70
C ASP A 213 9.84 0.70 11.52
N ASN A 214 10.29 0.46 10.29
CA ASN A 214 9.52 0.67 9.06
C ASN A 214 9.09 -0.68 8.49
N PHE A 215 7.78 -0.97 8.42
CA PHE A 215 7.26 -2.25 7.94
C PHE A 215 7.81 -2.67 6.58
N PHE A 216 7.94 -1.74 5.63
CA PHE A 216 8.40 -2.04 4.29
C PHE A 216 9.89 -2.39 4.26
N LEU A 217 10.72 -1.60 4.93
CA LEU A 217 12.16 -1.87 5.03
C LEU A 217 12.43 -3.14 5.84
N SER A 218 11.71 -3.36 6.93
CA SER A 218 11.78 -4.59 7.74
C SER A 218 11.44 -5.81 6.90
N LEU A 219 10.37 -5.74 6.10
CA LEU A 219 10.02 -6.81 5.18
C LEU A 219 11.12 -7.03 4.13
N CYS A 220 11.68 -5.96 3.56
CA CYS A 220 12.76 -6.03 2.56
C CYS A 220 14.06 -6.65 3.10
N PHE A 221 14.45 -6.35 4.34
CA PHE A 221 15.75 -6.74 4.89
C PHE A 221 15.68 -7.97 5.79
N PHE A 222 14.60 -8.12 6.55
CA PHE A 222 14.44 -9.14 7.57
C PHE A 222 13.39 -10.19 7.20
N GLY A 223 12.45 -9.85 6.30
CA GLY A 223 11.37 -10.74 5.89
C GLY A 223 10.23 -10.80 6.91
N GLU A 224 10.09 -9.78 7.75
CA GLU A 224 9.13 -9.76 8.85
C GLU A 224 8.44 -8.39 8.95
N VAL A 225 7.17 -8.42 9.38
CA VAL A 225 6.42 -7.26 9.87
C VAL A 225 5.97 -7.61 11.29
N THR A 226 6.35 -6.79 12.25
CA THR A 226 6.14 -7.03 13.68
C THR A 226 4.98 -6.18 14.22
N LEU A 227 4.52 -6.51 15.42
CA LEU A 227 3.55 -5.71 16.16
C LEU A 227 4.00 -4.27 16.41
N THR A 228 5.30 -3.98 16.37
CA THR A 228 5.85 -2.64 16.64
C THR A 228 6.04 -1.79 15.39
N ASN A 229 6.21 -2.40 14.21
CA ASN A 229 6.42 -1.68 12.96
C ASN A 229 5.21 -1.72 12.01
N THR A 230 4.16 -2.46 12.37
CA THR A 230 2.94 -2.62 11.57
C THR A 230 2.28 -1.29 11.18
N PRO A 231 1.79 -1.16 9.93
CA PRO A 231 1.05 0.04 9.52
C PRO A 231 -0.32 0.17 10.21
N LEU A 232 -0.83 -0.88 10.86
CA LEU A 232 -2.13 -0.88 11.54
C LEU A 232 -2.18 0.03 12.77
N ARG A 233 -1.02 0.35 13.37
CA ARG A 233 -0.94 1.22 14.56
C ARG A 233 -0.95 2.72 14.23
N CYS A 234 -1.23 3.11 12.99
CA CYS A 234 -1.19 4.52 12.58
C CYS A 234 -2.32 5.39 13.16
N ARG A 235 -3.31 4.77 13.82
CA ARG A 235 -4.47 5.43 14.43
C ARG A 235 -4.82 4.75 15.75
N ASN A 236 -5.40 5.53 16.67
CA ASN A 236 -6.02 4.99 17.88
C ASN A 236 -7.12 3.97 17.51
N PHE A 237 -7.02 2.76 18.04
CA PHE A 237 -7.90 1.66 17.63
C PHE A 237 -9.37 1.88 18.04
N SER A 238 -9.64 2.47 19.21
CA SER A 238 -11.02 2.78 19.63
C SER A 238 -11.70 3.78 18.70
N GLU A 239 -10.99 4.84 18.29
CA GLU A 239 -11.51 5.80 17.30
C GLU A 239 -11.78 5.14 15.96
N LEU A 240 -10.88 4.26 15.50
CA LEU A 240 -11.07 3.50 14.25
C LEU A 240 -12.32 2.63 14.36
N LYS A 241 -12.46 1.89 15.45
CA LYS A 241 -13.56 0.98 15.70
C LYS A 241 -14.91 1.69 15.73
N GLU A 242 -14.99 2.85 16.39
CA GLU A 242 -16.19 3.68 16.44
C GLU A 242 -16.55 4.24 15.05
N SER A 243 -15.59 4.83 14.34
CA SER A 243 -15.84 5.38 13.01
C SER A 243 -16.24 4.29 12.00
N ILE A 244 -15.61 3.11 12.04
CA ILE A 244 -15.98 1.98 11.18
C ILE A 244 -17.35 1.41 11.58
N GLY A 245 -17.63 1.26 12.88
CA GLY A 245 -18.90 0.71 13.36
C GLY A 245 -20.12 1.58 13.01
N SER A 246 -19.92 2.87 12.75
CA SER A 246 -20.98 3.79 12.28
C SER A 246 -20.97 4.03 10.77
N THR A 247 -20.03 3.46 10.02
CA THR A 247 -19.87 3.70 8.59
C THR A 247 -20.58 2.65 7.74
N GLN A 248 -21.25 3.09 6.68
CA GLN A 248 -21.76 2.18 5.66
C GLN A 248 -20.61 1.77 4.73
N VAL A 249 -20.12 0.53 4.86
CA VAL A 249 -19.09 -0.04 3.98
C VAL A 249 -19.74 -0.84 2.85
N ASN A 250 -19.45 -0.46 1.61
CA ASN A 250 -19.93 -1.12 0.40
C ASN A 250 -18.75 -1.75 -0.35
N TYR A 251 -18.98 -2.91 -0.97
CA TYR A 251 -17.95 -3.69 -1.67
C TYR A 251 -18.33 -3.87 -3.13
N HIS A 252 -17.40 -3.54 -4.03
CA HIS A 252 -17.64 -3.54 -5.48
C HIS A 252 -16.56 -4.36 -6.18
N ILE A 253 -16.98 -5.44 -6.85
CA ILE A 253 -16.09 -6.25 -7.69
C ILE A 253 -16.23 -5.77 -9.14
N GLY A 254 -15.17 -5.21 -9.71
CA GLY A 254 -15.21 -4.74 -11.09
C GLY A 254 -14.15 -3.73 -11.48
N ASP A 255 -14.27 -3.21 -12.70
CA ASP A 255 -13.41 -2.16 -13.21
C ASP A 255 -13.76 -0.81 -12.59
N VAL A 256 -12.89 -0.31 -11.73
CA VAL A 256 -13.03 0.98 -11.04
C VAL A 256 -13.24 2.16 -12.01
N VAL A 257 -12.66 2.12 -13.22
CA VAL A 257 -12.81 3.20 -14.19
C VAL A 257 -14.25 3.23 -14.72
N ALA A 258 -14.82 2.06 -15.00
CA ALA A 258 -16.21 1.94 -15.43
C ALA A 258 -17.18 2.36 -14.31
N GLU A 259 -16.92 1.95 -13.08
CA GLU A 259 -17.74 2.35 -11.93
C GLU A 259 -17.73 3.86 -11.71
N LEU A 260 -16.55 4.49 -11.73
CA LEU A 260 -16.44 5.95 -11.59
C LEU A 260 -17.01 6.71 -12.79
N ALA A 261 -16.95 6.15 -14.00
CA ALA A 261 -17.58 6.77 -15.18
C ALA A 261 -19.12 6.76 -15.10
N SER A 262 -19.70 5.83 -14.34
CA SER A 262 -21.16 5.71 -14.22
C SER A 262 -21.81 6.91 -13.52
N GLY A 263 -21.07 7.65 -12.69
CA GLY A 263 -21.60 8.81 -11.95
C GLY A 263 -22.66 8.47 -10.91
N LYS A 264 -22.85 7.19 -10.56
CA LYS A 264 -23.90 6.75 -9.61
C LYS A 264 -23.73 7.35 -8.21
N HIS A 265 -22.48 7.63 -7.81
CA HIS A 265 -22.13 8.10 -6.48
C HIS A 265 -21.07 9.19 -6.57
N GLN A 266 -21.14 10.19 -5.69
CA GLN A 266 -20.13 11.23 -5.58
C GLN A 266 -19.27 11.03 -4.34
N PHE A 267 -17.96 11.12 -4.51
CA PHE A 267 -16.96 10.96 -3.45
C PHE A 267 -16.29 12.29 -3.13
N ASP A 268 -16.13 12.57 -1.84
CA ASP A 268 -15.34 13.68 -1.31
C ASP A 268 -13.85 13.34 -1.30
N TYR A 269 -13.54 12.05 -1.20
CA TYR A 269 -12.18 11.52 -1.33
C TYR A 269 -12.19 10.22 -2.13
N PHE A 270 -11.30 10.07 -3.10
CA PHE A 270 -11.11 8.83 -3.83
C PHE A 270 -9.64 8.43 -3.89
N SER A 271 -9.31 7.21 -3.46
CA SER A 271 -7.97 6.66 -3.64
C SER A 271 -7.89 5.65 -4.77
N TYR A 272 -7.12 5.98 -5.80
CA TYR A 272 -6.79 5.06 -6.89
C TYR A 272 -5.70 4.02 -6.57
N SER A 273 -5.00 4.13 -5.44
CA SER A 273 -3.81 3.29 -5.20
C SER A 273 -2.84 3.43 -6.39
N ASP A 274 -2.16 2.37 -6.81
CA ASP A 274 -1.22 2.35 -7.94
C ASP A 274 -1.84 1.93 -9.28
N VAL A 275 -3.17 1.71 -9.32
CA VAL A 275 -3.93 1.26 -10.50
C VAL A 275 -3.61 2.09 -11.76
N PRO A 276 -3.50 3.43 -11.71
CA PRO A 276 -3.20 4.22 -12.90
C PRO A 276 -1.85 3.90 -13.56
N SER A 277 -0.90 3.30 -12.84
CA SER A 277 0.38 2.84 -13.40
C SER A 277 0.20 1.75 -14.48
N TYR A 278 -0.95 1.06 -14.47
CA TYR A 278 -1.28 -0.01 -15.41
C TYR A 278 -2.07 0.47 -16.64
N PHE A 279 -2.52 1.73 -16.66
CA PHE A 279 -3.31 2.25 -17.77
C PHE A 279 -2.47 2.36 -19.05
N ASN A 280 -3.13 2.25 -20.21
CA ASN A 280 -2.50 2.65 -21.47
C ASN A 280 -2.38 4.18 -21.53
N ASP A 281 -1.71 4.72 -22.56
CA ASP A 281 -1.43 6.17 -22.62
C ASP A 281 -2.72 7.00 -22.77
N GLU A 282 -3.72 6.49 -23.49
CA GLU A 282 -5.04 7.12 -23.66
C GLU A 282 -5.81 7.19 -22.33
N LEU A 283 -6.02 6.05 -21.68
CA LEU A 283 -6.72 6.00 -20.40
C LEU A 283 -5.95 6.74 -19.31
N GLY A 284 -4.62 6.67 -19.30
CA GLY A 284 -3.79 7.43 -18.38
C GLY A 284 -3.90 8.95 -18.54
N ARG A 285 -4.25 9.44 -19.74
CA ARG A 285 -4.59 10.84 -19.96
C ARG A 285 -6.00 11.16 -19.46
N ASP A 286 -6.96 10.26 -19.69
CA ASP A 286 -8.39 10.61 -19.58
C ASP A 286 -9.08 10.11 -18.29
N PHE A 287 -8.40 9.35 -17.42
CA PHE A 287 -9.04 8.73 -16.26
C PHE A 287 -9.66 9.72 -15.27
N LEU A 288 -9.05 10.90 -15.07
CA LEU A 288 -9.65 11.94 -14.22
C LEU A 288 -10.96 12.48 -14.80
N GLN A 289 -11.01 12.65 -16.13
CA GLN A 289 -12.22 13.09 -16.83
C GLN A 289 -13.31 12.04 -16.76
N LYS A 290 -12.94 10.76 -16.90
CA LYS A 290 -13.87 9.65 -16.70
C LYS A 290 -14.40 9.60 -15.26
N ALA A 291 -13.57 9.89 -14.27
CA ALA A 291 -13.98 9.90 -12.86
C ALA A 291 -14.80 11.12 -12.44
N LYS A 292 -14.74 12.22 -13.21
CA LYS A 292 -15.30 13.53 -12.85
C LYS A 292 -16.72 13.45 -12.29
N SER A 293 -17.62 12.73 -12.94
CA SER A 293 -19.03 12.61 -12.53
C SER A 293 -19.21 11.99 -11.15
N SER A 294 -18.27 11.16 -10.70
CA SER A 294 -18.29 10.50 -9.40
C SER A 294 -17.45 11.18 -8.32
N ILE A 295 -16.89 12.36 -8.58
CA ILE A 295 -16.12 13.11 -7.60
C ILE A 295 -16.86 14.40 -7.30
N SER A 296 -17.15 14.67 -6.03
CA SER A 296 -17.83 15.90 -5.60
C SER A 296 -17.02 17.14 -6.04
N ILE A 297 -17.67 18.27 -6.31
CA ILE A 297 -16.94 19.55 -6.42
C ILE A 297 -16.25 19.80 -5.07
N GLY A 298 -14.94 20.08 -5.10
CA GLY A 298 -14.09 20.16 -3.91
C GLY A 298 -13.53 18.81 -3.46
N GLY A 299 -14.02 17.69 -3.99
CA GLY A 299 -13.53 16.35 -3.70
C GLY A 299 -12.12 16.12 -4.22
N VAL A 300 -11.39 15.23 -3.54
CA VAL A 300 -9.95 15.00 -3.77
C VAL A 300 -9.69 13.57 -4.22
N ILE A 301 -8.90 13.41 -5.28
CA ILE A 301 -8.40 12.13 -5.76
C ILE A 301 -6.93 11.98 -5.35
N CYS A 302 -6.59 10.83 -4.75
CA CYS A 302 -5.22 10.41 -4.48
C CYS A 302 -4.77 9.34 -5.49
N VAL A 303 -3.60 9.53 -6.09
CA VAL A 303 -3.01 8.60 -7.05
C VAL A 303 -1.58 8.27 -6.64
N ARG A 304 -1.20 7.00 -6.76
CA ARG A 304 0.19 6.55 -6.68
C ARG A 304 0.65 6.09 -8.06
N TYR A 305 1.87 6.47 -8.43
CA TYR A 305 2.51 5.98 -9.64
C TYR A 305 3.75 5.18 -9.28
N TYR A 306 3.89 4.02 -9.89
CA TYR A 306 5.07 3.17 -9.77
C TYR A 306 5.67 2.92 -11.15
N LEU A 307 6.85 3.50 -11.41
CA LEU A 307 7.62 3.39 -12.67
C LEU A 307 6.96 3.94 -13.94
N ARG A 308 5.63 4.03 -13.97
CA ARG A 308 4.84 4.68 -15.01
C ARG A 308 4.05 5.82 -14.42
N VAL A 309 4.39 7.04 -14.81
CA VAL A 309 3.74 8.27 -14.36
C VAL A 309 2.96 8.85 -15.52
N HIS A 310 1.69 9.13 -15.32
CA HIS A 310 0.84 9.77 -16.33
C HIS A 310 0.69 11.27 -16.07
N SER A 311 0.49 12.03 -17.15
CA SER A 311 0.09 13.44 -17.09
C SER A 311 -1.37 13.54 -17.53
N PRO A 312 -2.33 13.34 -16.60
CA PRO A 312 -3.74 13.34 -16.95
C PRO A 312 -4.22 14.72 -17.40
N ASN A 313 -5.31 14.75 -18.17
CA ASN A 313 -6.06 15.96 -18.46
C ASN A 313 -6.66 16.49 -17.15
N LEU A 314 -6.23 17.69 -16.75
CA LEU A 314 -6.67 18.37 -15.53
C LEU A 314 -7.85 19.31 -15.76
N GLU A 315 -8.54 19.26 -16.90
CA GLU A 315 -9.76 20.04 -17.07
C GLU A 315 -10.74 19.78 -15.90
N SER A 316 -11.18 20.83 -15.22
CA SER A 316 -12.00 20.75 -14.00
C SER A 316 -11.32 20.18 -12.74
N PHE A 317 -10.00 19.97 -12.77
CA PHE A 317 -9.20 19.54 -11.62
C PHE A 317 -7.99 20.46 -11.41
N GLU A 318 -7.49 20.50 -10.18
CA GLU A 318 -6.28 21.20 -9.78
C GLU A 318 -5.30 20.22 -9.11
N ASP A 319 -4.00 20.29 -9.44
CA ASP A 319 -2.96 19.53 -8.73
C ASP A 319 -2.65 20.21 -7.39
N ILE A 320 -3.12 19.62 -6.30
CA ILE A 320 -2.91 20.09 -4.93
C ILE A 320 -1.85 19.28 -4.18
N THR A 321 -0.97 18.59 -4.91
CA THR A 321 0.06 17.71 -4.31
C THR A 321 0.98 18.47 -3.34
N ALA A 322 1.26 19.75 -3.61
CA ALA A 322 2.12 20.57 -2.77
C ALA A 322 1.58 20.72 -1.33
N ASP A 323 0.26 20.75 -1.17
CA ASP A 323 -0.45 20.93 0.12
C ASP A 323 -0.25 19.76 1.08
N PHE A 324 0.20 18.61 0.55
CA PHE A 324 0.46 17.39 1.30
C PHE A 324 1.93 16.94 1.22
N SER A 325 2.82 17.78 0.69
CA SER A 325 4.23 17.44 0.48
C SER A 325 4.93 16.93 1.74
N ASP A 326 4.61 17.46 2.91
CA ASP A 326 5.19 17.01 4.19
C ASP A 326 4.69 15.64 4.65
N LEU A 327 3.46 15.26 4.29
CA LEU A 327 2.94 13.91 4.52
C LEU A 327 3.58 12.94 3.54
N ILE A 328 3.70 13.32 2.26
CA ILE A 328 4.34 12.51 1.21
C ILE A 328 5.81 12.22 1.55
N LYS A 329 6.55 13.20 2.09
CA LYS A 329 7.96 13.01 2.51
C LYS A 329 8.13 11.95 3.60
N LYS A 330 7.10 11.72 4.41
CA LYS A 330 7.08 10.78 5.54
C LYS A 330 6.52 9.40 5.16
N GLU A 331 6.07 9.23 3.92
CA GLU A 331 5.49 7.98 3.44
C GLU A 331 6.51 6.83 3.51
N LYS A 332 6.08 5.70 4.07
CA LYS A 332 6.97 4.63 4.56
C LYS A 332 7.39 3.59 3.53
N VAL A 333 6.66 3.37 2.43
CA VAL A 333 7.05 2.41 1.38
C VAL A 333 8.02 3.05 0.39
N GLY A 334 7.81 4.32 0.10
CA GLY A 334 8.73 5.23 -0.56
C GLY A 334 9.00 5.00 -2.04
N VAL A 335 8.38 3.99 -2.66
CA VAL A 335 8.57 3.67 -4.08
C VAL A 335 7.55 4.32 -5.01
N TYR A 336 6.55 5.01 -4.46
CA TYR A 336 5.50 5.66 -5.23
C TYR A 336 5.78 7.15 -5.45
N ASP A 337 5.36 7.65 -6.61
CA ASP A 337 5.14 9.08 -6.85
C ASP A 337 3.66 9.38 -6.59
N ILE A 338 3.40 10.17 -5.55
CA ILE A 338 2.06 10.39 -5.02
C ILE A 338 1.54 11.75 -5.50
N LYS A 339 0.31 11.76 -6.00
CA LYS A 339 -0.36 12.92 -6.57
C LYS A 339 -1.74 13.10 -5.96
N PHE A 340 -2.12 14.35 -5.73
CA PHE A 340 -3.46 14.73 -5.26
C PHE A 340 -4.10 15.70 -6.24
N TYR A 341 -5.31 15.39 -6.69
CA TYR A 341 -6.07 16.22 -7.62
C TYR A 341 -7.41 16.61 -7.01
N LYS A 342 -7.72 17.90 -6.95
CA LYS A 342 -8.99 18.41 -6.42
C LYS A 342 -9.91 18.80 -7.55
N ARG A 343 -11.17 18.35 -7.53
CA ARG A 343 -12.17 18.80 -8.49
C ARG A 343 -12.60 20.24 -8.19
N VAL A 344 -12.57 21.12 -9.20
CA VAL A 344 -12.93 22.55 -9.06
C VAL A 344 -14.17 22.95 -9.85
N SER A 345 -14.61 22.16 -10.84
CA SER A 345 -15.84 22.41 -11.63
C SER A 345 -16.53 21.15 -12.16
#